data_AF-C5DZS9-F1
#
_entry.id   AF-C5DZS9-F1
#
_cell.length_a   1.000
_cell.length_b   1.000
_cell.length_c   1.000
_cell.angle_alpha   90.00
_cell.angle_beta   90.00
_cell.angle_gamma   90.00
#
_symmetry.space_group_name_H-M   'P 1'
#
loop_
_entity.id
_entity.type
_entity.pdbx_description
1 polymer ?
#
loop_
_entity_poly.entity_id
_entity_poly.type
_entity_poly.pdbx_seq_one_letter_code
_entity_poly.pdbx_strand_id
1 'polypeptide(L)'
;MLLRSVLGRIGPKFPSCRPLLANSRFNFSRNWSSLRSYSNFNAIKLDSNGFSRGFFSSTRPLNSSTASQEAIPSSIQPPKRLINSSKWVGYWLIGTSGLVFGIVVLGGLTRLTESGLSITEWRPVTGTLPPMSQEEWEEEFAKYKESPEFKQINSSIDLDEFKFIFFMEWIHRLWGRAIGAVFVLPAAYFALARKTSARVNRRLFGLAFLLGFQGFIGWWMVKSGLDQDDLDERKSKPTVSPYRLATHLGCAFLLYLGMIWTGLEVLREKNFVKDPAKALETFKTLDNPLLRPLRRMSLGILALTFCTTMSGALVAGLDAGWIYNTFPKMGENWIPPKRELMDANFAHKEDKSDLWWRNLLENPTTVQLNHRLFGIATFGAVFALHMYGVKKKHIVPKAADRTLKAMMGLVTLQVGLGITTLLWLVPIPLASAHQAGALAVFTSAILLAAQLRKPRIPMKLLINGLHMQELRKGGSKILAEAAKQPKLK
;
A
#
# COMPACT_ATOMS: atom_id res chain seq x y z
N MET A 1 -61.29 -33.14 10.39
CA MET A 1 -62.19 -32.03 10.77
C MET A 1 -62.16 -31.96 12.29
N LEU A 2 -61.46 -30.96 12.85
CA LEU A 2 -61.48 -30.55 14.27
C LEU A 2 -60.94 -31.60 15.29
N LEU A 3 -60.25 -31.31 16.38
CA LEU A 3 -60.01 -30.06 17.10
C LEU A 3 -58.76 -30.24 17.97
N ARG A 4 -57.95 -29.18 18.03
CA ARG A 4 -56.75 -29.03 18.86
C ARG A 4 -57.08 -29.07 20.35
N SER A 5 -56.32 -29.84 21.12
CA SER A 5 -56.05 -29.69 22.55
C SER A 5 -54.56 -30.06 22.71
N VAL A 6 -53.69 -29.35 23.43
CA VAL A 6 -53.81 -28.83 24.78
C VAL A 6 -52.90 -27.60 24.89
N LEU A 7 -53.50 -26.43 25.13
CA LEU A 7 -52.84 -25.26 25.71
C LEU A 7 -53.64 -24.86 26.94
N GLY A 8 -53.05 -25.13 28.10
CA GLY A 8 -53.32 -24.50 29.39
C GLY A 8 -51.95 -24.47 30.08
N ARG A 9 -51.54 -23.45 30.81
CA ARG A 9 -52.32 -22.48 31.57
C ARG A 9 -51.32 -21.45 32.13
N ILE A 10 -51.83 -20.23 32.38
CA ILE A 10 -51.34 -19.18 33.29
C ILE A 10 -50.43 -18.10 32.68
N GLY A 11 -51.03 -16.90 32.53
CA GLY A 11 -50.40 -15.63 32.16
C GLY A 11 -49.86 -14.85 33.37
N PRO A 12 -50.15 -13.54 33.49
CA PRO A 12 -49.50 -12.48 32.71
C PRO A 12 -48.90 -11.39 33.63
N LYS A 13 -47.73 -10.83 33.28
CA LYS A 13 -47.33 -9.47 33.73
C LYS A 13 -46.41 -8.81 32.70
N PHE A 14 -47.02 -8.10 31.76
CA PHE A 14 -46.35 -7.04 31.01
C PHE A 14 -47.36 -5.93 30.74
N PRO A 15 -47.19 -4.71 31.28
CA PRO A 15 -47.96 -3.58 30.83
C PRO A 15 -47.33 -3.04 29.55
N SER A 16 -48.10 -3.11 28.47
CA SER A 16 -47.87 -2.32 27.26
C SER A 16 -48.23 -0.86 27.52
N CYS A 17 -47.32 0.07 27.24
CA CYS A 17 -47.66 1.46 26.92
C CYS A 17 -46.57 2.04 26.00
N ARG A 18 -46.97 2.35 24.75
CA ARG A 18 -46.39 3.42 23.91
C ARG A 18 -47.50 4.47 23.76
N PRO A 19 -47.24 5.74 23.36
CA PRO A 19 -45.96 6.42 23.16
C PRO A 19 -45.90 7.78 23.91
N LEU A 20 -44.71 8.23 24.31
CA LEU A 20 -44.47 9.64 24.63
C LEU A 20 -43.28 10.16 23.82
N LEU A 21 -43.64 10.76 22.69
CA LEU A 21 -42.85 11.78 22.01
C LEU A 21 -42.92 13.06 22.84
N ALA A 22 -41.83 13.45 23.50
CA ALA A 22 -41.47 14.86 23.72
C ALA A 22 -40.12 14.96 24.41
N ASN A 23 -39.26 15.80 23.83
CA ASN A 23 -38.16 16.51 24.49
C ASN A 23 -36.92 15.72 24.95
N SER A 24 -36.10 15.32 23.99
CA SER A 24 -34.66 15.62 24.04
C SER A 24 -34.14 15.91 22.63
N ARG A 25 -34.38 17.15 22.17
CA ARG A 25 -33.68 17.69 21.00
C ARG A 25 -32.23 17.98 21.41
N PHE A 26 -31.33 17.04 21.18
CA PHE A 26 -29.90 17.38 21.09
C PHE A 26 -29.69 18.19 19.81
N ASN A 27 -29.71 19.52 19.98
CA ASN A 27 -29.35 20.49 18.96
C ASN A 27 -27.86 20.34 18.61
N PHE A 28 -27.56 19.61 17.54
CA PHE A 28 -26.25 19.72 16.87
C PHE A 28 -26.36 20.79 15.77
N SER A 29 -26.39 22.05 16.19
CA SER A 29 -26.20 23.17 15.26
C SER A 29 -25.54 24.34 15.99
N ARG A 30 -24.56 24.95 15.30
CA ARG A 30 -23.80 26.16 15.66
C ARG A 30 -22.74 25.99 16.75
N ASN A 31 -21.55 25.58 16.31
CA ASN A 31 -20.32 26.36 16.52
C ASN A 31 -19.22 25.88 15.55
N TRP A 32 -19.42 26.16 14.25
CA TRP A 32 -18.38 26.08 13.21
C TRP A 32 -18.12 27.47 12.61
N SER A 33 -18.01 28.49 13.47
CA SER A 33 -17.77 29.88 13.06
C SER A 33 -16.70 30.59 13.89
N SER A 34 -15.73 29.86 14.44
CA SER A 34 -14.61 30.46 15.19
C SER A 34 -13.24 29.82 14.94
N LEU A 35 -13.03 29.16 13.79
CA LEU A 35 -11.69 28.80 13.29
C LEU A 35 -11.53 29.18 11.82
N ARG A 36 -11.96 30.40 11.49
CA ARG A 36 -11.71 31.06 10.22
C ARG A 36 -11.11 32.44 10.46
N SER A 37 -9.96 32.47 11.11
CA SER A 37 -9.07 33.64 11.07
C SER A 37 -7.70 33.21 11.58
N TYR A 38 -6.81 32.87 10.65
CA TYR A 38 -5.35 33.05 10.70
C TYR A 38 -4.81 32.61 9.35
N SER A 39 -5.16 33.38 8.32
CA SER A 39 -4.52 33.36 7.01
C SER A 39 -3.82 34.70 6.82
N ASN A 40 -2.73 34.90 7.56
CA ASN A 40 -1.76 35.96 7.25
C ASN A 40 -0.59 35.31 6.50
N PHE A 41 -0.80 35.06 5.21
CA PHE A 41 0.31 34.97 4.27
C PHE A 41 0.41 36.34 3.60
N ASN A 42 1.44 37.09 4.00
CA ASN A 42 1.81 38.35 3.37
C ASN A 42 2.00 38.12 1.87
N ALA A 43 1.18 38.82 1.08
CA ALA A 43 1.37 38.98 -0.34
C ALA A 43 2.66 39.80 -0.55
N ILE A 44 3.73 39.14 -1.00
CA ILE A 44 4.89 39.84 -1.52
C ILE A 44 4.51 40.34 -2.92
N LYS A 45 4.24 41.64 -3.01
CA LYS A 45 4.29 42.41 -4.26
C LYS A 45 5.73 42.33 -4.78
N LEU A 46 5.92 41.66 -5.91
CA LEU A 46 7.13 41.79 -6.71
C LEU A 46 7.01 43.09 -7.50
N ASP A 47 7.53 44.16 -6.89
CA ASP A 47 7.73 45.43 -7.56
C ASP A 47 8.99 45.33 -8.43
N SER A 48 8.80 45.60 -9.71
CA SER A 48 9.84 45.72 -10.71
C SER A 48 10.47 47.10 -10.59
N ASN A 49 11.71 47.20 -10.12
CA ASN A 49 12.73 48.15 -10.58
C ASN A 49 13.91 48.21 -9.60
N GLY A 50 15.13 48.09 -10.13
CA GLY A 50 16.32 48.61 -9.44
C GLY A 50 17.55 47.70 -9.55
N PHE A 51 18.60 48.24 -10.18
CA PHE A 51 19.99 47.77 -10.25
C PHE A 51 20.30 46.63 -11.24
N SER A 52 21.22 46.76 -12.21
CA SER A 52 22.15 47.83 -12.57
C SER A 52 22.54 47.66 -14.05
N ARG A 53 22.71 48.76 -14.78
CA ARG A 53 23.44 48.78 -16.06
C ARG A 53 24.50 49.87 -15.96
N GLY A 54 25.74 49.45 -15.68
CA GLY A 54 26.93 50.24 -15.95
C GLY A 54 27.14 50.26 -17.46
N PHE A 55 26.85 51.40 -18.08
CA PHE A 55 27.13 51.67 -19.48
C PHE A 55 28.62 52.01 -19.64
N PHE A 56 29.34 51.19 -20.39
CA PHE A 56 30.52 51.64 -21.11
C PHE A 56 30.07 52.49 -22.30
N SER A 57 30.55 53.72 -22.33
CA SER A 57 30.49 54.61 -23.48
C SER A 57 31.43 54.07 -24.57
N SER A 58 30.89 53.86 -25.77
CA SER A 58 31.67 53.97 -27.01
C SER A 58 30.74 54.32 -28.15
N THR A 59 30.91 55.54 -28.63
CA THR A 59 30.39 56.10 -29.88
C THR A 59 30.64 55.16 -31.07
N ARG A 60 29.65 55.02 -31.96
CA ARG A 60 29.87 54.55 -33.34
C ARG A 60 29.01 55.37 -34.31
N PRO A 61 29.58 55.82 -35.45
CA PRO A 61 28.85 56.59 -36.44
C PRO A 61 27.98 55.68 -37.31
N LEU A 62 26.94 56.29 -37.92
CA LEU A 62 26.17 55.70 -39.01
C LEU A 62 27.12 55.34 -40.16
N ASN A 63 27.15 54.07 -40.55
CA ASN A 63 27.52 53.67 -41.90
C ASN A 63 26.52 52.64 -42.41
N SER A 64 25.84 53.03 -43.47
CA SER A 64 25.04 52.19 -44.34
C SER A 64 25.95 51.25 -45.13
N SER A 65 25.89 49.96 -44.85
CA SER A 65 26.43 48.94 -45.74
C SER A 65 25.60 47.67 -45.63
N THR A 66 25.03 47.33 -46.77
CA THR A 66 24.33 46.11 -47.18
C THR A 66 24.89 44.86 -46.47
N ALA A 67 24.09 44.26 -45.59
CA ALA A 67 24.42 43.00 -44.94
C ALA A 67 23.50 41.89 -45.46
N SER A 68 24.13 40.97 -46.16
CA SER A 68 23.65 39.67 -46.62
C SER A 68 22.84 38.96 -45.54
N GLN A 69 21.72 38.35 -45.94
CA GLN A 69 20.96 37.42 -45.11
C GLN A 69 21.82 36.19 -44.78
N GLU A 70 22.51 36.21 -43.63
CA GLU A 70 22.99 34.98 -43.02
C GLU A 70 21.83 34.27 -42.32
N ALA A 71 21.52 33.07 -42.80
CA ALA A 71 20.54 32.18 -42.20
C ALA A 71 20.98 31.81 -40.79
N ILE A 72 20.20 32.25 -39.79
CA ILE A 72 20.34 31.79 -38.40
C ILE A 72 20.12 30.26 -38.39
N PRO A 73 21.08 29.44 -37.92
CA PRO A 73 20.91 28.01 -37.87
C PRO A 73 19.77 27.66 -36.91
N SER A 74 18.88 26.79 -37.41
CA SER A 74 17.69 26.28 -36.73
C SER A 74 17.94 25.97 -35.26
N SER A 75 17.15 26.60 -34.39
CA SER A 75 17.09 26.36 -32.96
C SER A 75 17.16 24.86 -32.64
N ILE A 76 18.11 24.44 -31.81
CA ILE A 76 18.12 23.13 -31.16
C ILE A 76 16.84 23.05 -30.32
N GLN A 77 15.78 22.46 -30.86
CA GLN A 77 14.57 22.25 -30.09
C GLN A 77 14.92 21.34 -28.91
N PRO A 78 14.61 21.73 -27.66
CA PRO A 78 14.87 20.88 -26.51
C PRO A 78 14.19 19.52 -26.73
N PRO A 79 14.83 18.40 -26.33
CA PRO A 79 14.31 17.07 -26.59
C PRO A 79 12.87 16.97 -26.05
N LYS A 80 11.92 16.62 -26.93
CA LYS A 80 10.49 16.49 -26.59
C LYS A 80 10.34 15.54 -25.41
N ARG A 81 9.95 16.07 -24.24
CA ARG A 81 9.74 15.27 -23.03
C ARG A 81 8.55 14.34 -23.23
N LEU A 82 8.75 13.04 -23.02
CA LEU A 82 7.68 12.05 -23.10
C LEU A 82 6.62 12.28 -22.03
N ILE A 83 5.35 12.38 -22.44
CA ILE A 83 4.20 12.58 -21.55
C ILE A 83 3.70 11.25 -20.96
N ASN A 84 3.82 10.15 -21.72
CA ASN A 84 3.44 8.79 -21.34
C ASN A 84 4.61 7.79 -21.50
N SER A 85 4.59 6.71 -20.72
CA SER A 85 5.62 5.66 -20.71
C SER A 85 5.15 4.39 -21.42
N SER A 86 6.05 3.59 -22.00
CA SER A 86 5.75 2.32 -22.67
C SER A 86 4.86 1.38 -21.84
N LYS A 87 3.93 0.65 -22.48
CA LYS A 87 3.06 -0.33 -21.82
C LYS A 87 3.85 -1.46 -21.12
N TRP A 88 5.03 -1.78 -21.66
CA TRP A 88 5.93 -2.78 -21.10
C TRP A 88 6.45 -2.41 -19.72
N VAL A 89 6.66 -1.12 -19.45
CA VAL A 89 7.00 -0.63 -18.10
C VAL A 89 5.85 -0.92 -17.13
N GLY A 90 4.61 -0.76 -17.61
CA GLY A 90 3.42 -1.08 -16.84
C GLY A 90 3.34 -2.57 -16.48
N TYR A 91 3.45 -3.45 -17.47
CA TYR A 91 3.43 -4.91 -17.24
C TYR A 91 4.58 -5.37 -16.34
N TRP A 92 5.79 -4.85 -16.54
CA TRP A 92 6.95 -5.19 -15.71
C TRP A 92 6.75 -4.77 -14.24
N LEU A 93 6.22 -3.56 -13.97
CA LEU A 93 5.93 -3.13 -12.60
C LEU A 93 4.86 -3.99 -11.93
N ILE A 94 3.79 -4.35 -12.65
CA ILE A 94 2.75 -5.25 -12.12
C ILE A 94 3.32 -6.66 -11.89
N GLY A 95 4.10 -7.19 -12.83
CA GLY A 95 4.76 -8.49 -12.67
C GLY A 95 5.72 -8.52 -11.48
N THR A 96 6.56 -7.49 -11.34
CA THR A 96 7.51 -7.36 -10.22
C THR A 96 6.78 -7.22 -8.88
N SER A 97 5.64 -6.51 -8.85
CA SER A 97 4.82 -6.46 -7.64
C SER A 97 4.28 -7.83 -7.25
N GLY A 98 4.03 -8.73 -8.21
CA GLY A 98 3.70 -10.14 -7.93
C GLY A 98 4.82 -10.88 -7.21
N LEU A 99 6.09 -10.59 -7.54
CA LEU A 99 7.23 -11.12 -6.79
C LEU A 99 7.29 -10.55 -5.36
N VAL A 100 6.98 -9.25 -5.20
CA VAL A 100 6.87 -8.60 -3.89
C VAL A 100 5.72 -9.20 -3.07
N PHE A 101 4.61 -9.58 -3.70
CA PHE A 101 3.54 -10.33 -3.04
C PHE A 101 4.08 -11.67 -2.52
N GLY A 102 4.80 -12.42 -3.37
CA GLY A 102 5.40 -13.70 -3.02
C GLY A 102 6.37 -13.59 -1.83
N ILE A 103 7.30 -12.63 -1.84
CA ILE A 103 8.28 -12.48 -0.75
C ILE A 103 7.64 -12.04 0.56
N VAL A 104 6.55 -11.27 0.52
CA VAL A 104 5.79 -10.92 1.74
C VAL A 104 5.21 -12.20 2.35
N VAL A 105 4.58 -13.06 1.57
CA VAL A 105 4.02 -14.34 2.07
C VAL A 105 5.14 -15.25 2.58
N LEU A 106 6.23 -15.40 1.80
CA LEU A 106 7.39 -16.19 2.19
C LEU A 106 8.03 -15.68 3.49
N GLY A 107 8.15 -14.36 3.67
CA GLY A 107 8.66 -13.78 4.93
C GLY A 107 7.74 -14.02 6.11
N GLY A 108 6.42 -14.04 5.88
CA GLY A 108 5.46 -14.50 6.88
C GLY A 108 5.72 -15.94 7.29
N LEU A 109 5.95 -16.84 6.33
CA LEU A 109 6.31 -18.24 6.60
C LEU A 109 7.62 -18.34 7.38
N THR A 110 8.70 -17.68 6.94
CA THR A 110 10.00 -17.67 7.65
C THR A 110 9.88 -17.20 9.09
N ARG A 111 8.96 -16.26 9.40
CA ARG A 111 8.68 -15.86 10.78
C ARG A 111 7.84 -16.88 11.55
N LEU A 112 6.80 -17.43 10.92
CA LEU A 112 5.90 -18.41 11.54
C LEU A 112 6.59 -19.74 11.82
N THR A 113 7.63 -20.09 11.07
CA THR A 113 8.50 -21.25 11.32
C THR A 113 9.71 -20.91 12.19
N GLU A 114 9.73 -19.72 12.80
CA GLU A 114 10.84 -19.22 13.64
C GLU A 114 12.23 -19.40 13.00
N SER A 115 12.31 -19.20 11.68
CA SER A 115 13.52 -19.44 10.90
C SER A 115 14.30 -18.15 10.60
N GLY A 116 13.79 -16.99 10.99
CA GLY A 116 14.29 -15.68 10.55
C GLY A 116 15.63 -15.24 11.16
N LEU A 117 16.24 -16.04 12.03
CA LEU A 117 17.50 -15.75 12.73
C LEU A 117 18.54 -16.89 12.59
N SER A 118 18.26 -17.88 11.73
CA SER A 118 19.12 -19.04 11.46
C SER A 118 20.44 -18.68 10.75
N ILE A 119 20.46 -17.60 9.96
CA ILE A 119 21.64 -17.09 9.25
C ILE A 119 22.17 -15.84 9.97
N THR A 120 23.17 -16.05 10.82
CA THR A 120 23.77 -15.00 11.67
C THR A 120 24.64 -14.01 10.90
N GLU A 121 25.24 -14.45 9.79
CA GLU A 121 26.14 -13.62 9.00
C GLU A 121 25.43 -12.82 7.88
N TRP A 122 25.87 -11.58 7.68
CA TRP A 122 25.41 -10.75 6.56
C TRP A 122 26.34 -10.91 5.36
N ARG A 123 25.98 -11.79 4.42
CA ARG A 123 26.72 -12.04 3.16
C ARG A 123 25.90 -11.65 1.92
N PRO A 124 25.86 -10.36 1.50
CA PRO A 124 25.01 -9.88 0.39
C PRO A 124 25.30 -10.47 -0.99
N VAL A 125 26.54 -10.88 -1.25
CA VAL A 125 26.96 -11.41 -2.56
C VAL A 125 27.29 -12.89 -2.47
N THR A 126 28.17 -13.28 -1.54
CA THR A 126 28.65 -14.67 -1.39
C THR A 126 27.59 -15.63 -0.85
N GLY A 127 26.61 -15.16 -0.09
CA GLY A 127 25.51 -15.99 0.43
C GLY A 127 24.41 -16.32 -0.60
N THR A 128 24.72 -16.31 -1.90
CA THR A 128 23.76 -16.64 -2.97
C THR A 128 23.62 -18.16 -3.13
N LEU A 129 24.71 -18.91 -2.94
CA LEU A 129 24.68 -20.37 -2.89
C LEU A 129 24.49 -20.82 -1.43
N PRO A 130 23.67 -21.85 -1.18
CA PRO A 130 23.61 -22.47 0.14
C PRO A 130 24.85 -23.36 0.35
N PRO A 131 25.11 -23.85 1.59
CA PRO A 131 26.13 -24.86 1.82
C PRO A 131 25.89 -26.11 0.94
N MET A 132 26.93 -26.55 0.25
CA MET A 132 26.86 -27.64 -0.73
C MET A 132 27.55 -28.92 -0.26
N SER A 133 28.42 -28.84 0.75
CA SER A 133 29.10 -29.98 1.36
C SER A 133 28.63 -30.19 2.81
N GLN A 134 28.84 -31.40 3.32
CA GLN A 134 28.52 -31.73 4.72
C GLN A 134 29.35 -30.88 5.70
N GLU A 135 30.62 -30.63 5.38
CA GLU A 135 31.53 -29.79 6.17
C GLU A 135 31.01 -28.34 6.26
N GLU A 136 30.60 -27.74 5.14
CA GLU A 136 30.03 -26.39 5.13
C GLU A 136 28.73 -26.30 5.95
N TRP A 137 27.90 -27.36 5.95
CA TRP A 137 26.70 -27.43 6.79
C TRP A 137 27.04 -27.47 8.28
N GLU A 138 28.06 -28.24 8.66
CA GLU A 138 28.52 -28.33 10.05
C GLU A 138 29.12 -27.01 10.53
N GLU A 139 29.86 -26.29 9.68
CA GLU A 139 30.38 -24.95 9.98
C GLU A 139 29.27 -23.93 10.25
N GLU A 140 28.27 -23.85 9.38
CA GLU A 140 27.14 -22.92 9.57
C GLU A 140 26.29 -23.31 10.78
N PHE A 141 26.13 -24.61 11.05
CA PHE A 141 25.46 -25.07 12.27
C PHE A 141 26.24 -24.74 13.53
N ALA A 142 27.58 -24.84 13.50
CA ALA A 142 28.44 -24.45 14.62
C ALA A 142 28.25 -22.96 14.97
N LYS A 143 28.18 -22.08 13.96
CA LYS A 143 27.88 -20.65 14.17
C LYS A 143 26.49 -20.44 14.75
N TYR A 144 25.50 -21.18 14.26
CA TYR A 144 24.15 -21.10 14.78
C TYR A 144 24.07 -21.52 16.25
N LYS A 145 24.84 -22.54 16.68
CA LYS A 145 24.93 -22.96 18.08
C LYS A 145 25.43 -21.87 19.03
N GLU A 146 26.22 -20.93 18.52
CA GLU A 146 26.70 -19.79 19.29
C GLU A 146 25.64 -18.70 19.48
N SER A 147 24.60 -18.69 18.66
CA SER A 147 23.53 -17.69 18.68
C SER A 147 22.66 -17.77 19.96
N PRO A 148 22.04 -16.65 20.37
CA PRO A 148 21.06 -16.66 21.45
C PRO A 148 19.85 -17.55 21.15
N GLU A 149 19.41 -17.62 19.89
CA GLU A 149 18.25 -18.42 19.47
C GLU A 149 18.47 -19.91 19.71
N PHE A 150 19.64 -20.45 19.32
CA PHE A 150 19.97 -21.86 19.62
C PHE A 150 20.05 -22.09 21.13
N LYS A 151 20.71 -21.19 21.87
CA LYS A 151 20.93 -21.37 23.32
C LYS A 151 19.64 -21.34 24.14
N GLN A 152 18.63 -20.58 23.72
CA GLN A 152 17.41 -20.35 24.51
C GLN A 152 16.17 -21.05 23.97
N ILE A 153 16.06 -21.27 22.65
CA ILE A 153 14.85 -21.79 22.00
C ILE A 153 15.12 -23.14 21.35
N ASN A 154 16.19 -23.23 20.56
CA ASN A 154 16.43 -24.36 19.65
C ASN A 154 17.57 -25.29 20.10
N SER A 155 17.83 -25.41 21.40
CA SER A 155 19.03 -26.10 21.92
C SER A 155 19.06 -27.61 21.65
N SER A 156 17.91 -28.20 21.30
CA SER A 156 17.75 -29.63 21.05
C SER A 156 17.73 -30.01 19.57
N ILE A 157 17.78 -29.05 18.64
CA ILE A 157 17.59 -29.36 17.23
C ILE A 157 18.81 -30.08 16.65
N ASP A 158 18.58 -30.98 15.69
CA ASP A 158 19.65 -31.63 14.94
C ASP A 158 20.04 -30.83 13.67
N LEU A 159 20.98 -31.38 12.89
CA LEU A 159 21.47 -30.74 11.67
C LEU A 159 20.39 -30.67 10.58
N ASP A 160 19.49 -31.65 10.51
CA ASP A 160 18.47 -31.70 9.46
C ASP A 160 17.33 -30.72 9.76
N GLU A 161 16.96 -30.57 11.03
CA GLU A 161 16.09 -29.49 11.50
C GLU A 161 16.71 -28.11 11.27
N PHE A 162 18.03 -27.96 11.51
CA PHE A 162 18.76 -26.73 11.18
C PHE A 162 18.72 -26.42 9.68
N LYS A 163 18.92 -27.42 8.80
CA LYS A 163 18.81 -27.23 7.35
C LYS A 163 17.45 -26.67 6.97
N PHE A 164 16.37 -27.16 7.56
CA PHE A 164 15.02 -26.67 7.27
C PHE A 164 14.87 -25.17 7.56
N ILE A 165 15.24 -24.72 8.77
CA ILE A 165 15.15 -23.30 9.14
C ILE A 165 16.11 -22.45 8.29
N PHE A 166 17.31 -22.94 8.03
CA PHE A 166 18.29 -22.27 7.17
C PHE A 166 17.73 -22.07 5.76
N PHE A 167 17.14 -23.09 5.14
CA PHE A 167 16.57 -22.99 3.80
C PHE A 167 15.41 -22.00 3.72
N MET A 168 14.54 -21.98 4.74
CA MET A 168 13.44 -21.00 4.80
C MET A 168 13.94 -19.56 4.80
N GLU A 169 15.02 -19.28 5.53
CA GLU A 169 15.62 -17.96 5.55
C GLU A 169 16.43 -17.64 4.29
N TRP A 170 17.23 -18.61 3.82
CA TRP A 170 18.05 -18.46 2.62
C TRP A 170 17.19 -18.20 1.38
N ILE A 171 16.10 -18.96 1.16
CA ILE A 171 15.18 -18.74 0.05
C ILE A 171 14.57 -17.33 0.15
N HIS A 172 14.17 -16.89 1.35
CA HIS A 172 13.65 -15.54 1.55
C HIS A 172 14.66 -14.46 1.14
N ARG A 173 15.90 -14.58 1.61
CA ARG A 173 17.00 -13.65 1.28
C ARG A 173 17.36 -13.69 -0.21
N LEU A 174 17.42 -14.87 -0.82
CA LEU A 174 17.68 -15.04 -2.26
C LEU A 174 16.57 -14.40 -3.10
N TRP A 175 15.31 -14.60 -2.71
CA TRP A 175 14.17 -14.01 -3.40
C TRP A 175 14.21 -12.48 -3.35
N GLY A 176 14.65 -11.90 -2.23
CA GLY A 176 14.87 -10.45 -2.10
C GLY A 176 15.91 -9.93 -3.09
N ARG A 177 17.03 -10.64 -3.24
CA ARG A 177 18.09 -10.31 -4.21
C ARG A 177 17.58 -10.43 -5.66
N ALA A 178 16.82 -11.48 -5.96
CA ALA A 178 16.23 -11.69 -7.27
C ALA A 178 15.26 -10.54 -7.64
N ILE A 179 14.41 -10.09 -6.70
CA ILE A 179 13.56 -8.90 -6.88
C ILE A 179 14.41 -7.66 -7.14
N GLY A 180 15.51 -7.49 -6.38
CA GLY A 180 16.52 -6.47 -6.60
C GLY A 180 16.97 -6.39 -8.06
N ALA A 181 17.44 -7.50 -8.61
CA ALA A 181 17.92 -7.59 -10.00
C ALA A 181 16.79 -7.38 -11.03
N VAL A 182 15.65 -8.08 -10.85
CA VAL A 182 14.47 -7.98 -11.72
C VAL A 182 13.85 -6.60 -11.71
N PHE A 183 14.06 -5.81 -10.66
CA PHE A 183 13.63 -4.43 -10.62
C PHE A 183 14.69 -3.46 -11.19
N VAL A 184 15.91 -3.47 -10.66
CA VAL A 184 16.90 -2.44 -10.95
C VAL A 184 17.39 -2.52 -12.41
N LEU A 185 17.62 -3.72 -12.95
CA LEU A 185 18.14 -3.88 -14.32
C LEU A 185 17.13 -3.37 -15.37
N PRO A 186 15.85 -3.79 -15.36
CA PRO A 186 14.88 -3.24 -16.30
C PRO A 186 14.58 -1.76 -16.05
N ALA A 187 14.60 -1.29 -14.80
CA ALA A 187 14.43 0.14 -14.50
C ALA A 187 15.49 0.99 -15.19
N ALA A 188 16.77 0.59 -15.07
CA ALA A 188 17.89 1.25 -15.74
C ALA A 188 17.73 1.18 -17.26
N TYR A 189 17.45 -0.01 -17.81
CA TYR A 189 17.21 -0.18 -19.24
C TYR A 189 16.10 0.73 -19.77
N PHE A 190 14.93 0.76 -19.11
CA PHE A 190 13.80 1.57 -19.57
C PHE A 190 14.08 3.07 -19.50
N ALA A 191 14.82 3.52 -18.48
CA ALA A 191 15.23 4.91 -18.34
C ALA A 191 16.24 5.32 -19.42
N LEU A 192 17.29 4.51 -19.62
CA LEU A 192 18.34 4.75 -20.63
C LEU A 192 17.80 4.67 -22.06
N ALA A 193 16.92 3.70 -22.34
CA ALA A 193 16.26 3.54 -23.63
C ALA A 193 15.14 4.59 -23.87
N ARG A 194 14.97 5.59 -22.98
CA ARG A 194 13.94 6.63 -23.04
C ARG A 194 12.52 6.06 -23.26
N LYS A 195 12.21 4.92 -22.64
CA LYS A 195 10.86 4.30 -22.71
C LYS A 195 9.90 4.83 -21.64
N THR A 196 10.38 5.73 -20.77
CA THR A 196 9.69 6.27 -19.60
C THR A 196 9.61 7.79 -19.63
N SER A 197 8.50 8.34 -19.12
CA SER A 197 8.38 9.78 -18.84
C SER A 197 9.22 10.20 -17.63
N ALA A 198 9.61 11.47 -17.56
CA ALA A 198 10.37 12.02 -16.42
C ALA A 198 9.65 11.84 -15.06
N ARG A 199 8.32 11.80 -15.07
CA ARG A 199 7.53 11.53 -13.87
C ARG A 199 7.65 10.07 -13.43
N VAL A 200 7.60 9.13 -14.37
CA VAL A 200 7.79 7.71 -14.06
C VAL A 200 9.23 7.46 -13.62
N ASN A 201 10.24 8.09 -14.23
CA ASN A 201 11.63 7.98 -13.77
C ASN A 201 11.81 8.40 -12.31
N ARG A 202 11.23 9.53 -11.89
CA ARG A 202 11.27 9.94 -10.47
C ARG A 202 10.66 8.92 -9.53
N ARG A 203 9.58 8.26 -9.95
CA ARG A 203 8.97 7.17 -9.18
C ARG A 203 9.84 5.92 -9.17
N LEU A 204 10.39 5.51 -10.32
CA LEU A 204 11.30 4.36 -10.39
C LEU A 204 12.52 4.56 -9.50
N PHE A 205 13.07 5.78 -9.45
CA PHE A 205 14.14 6.13 -8.52
C PHE A 205 13.69 5.98 -7.06
N GLY A 206 12.54 6.54 -6.68
CA GLY A 206 11.99 6.38 -5.32
C GLY A 206 11.71 4.92 -4.95
N LEU A 207 11.23 4.10 -5.91
CA LEU A 207 11.01 2.67 -5.71
C LEU A 207 12.32 1.90 -5.60
N ALA A 208 13.35 2.24 -6.39
CA ALA A 208 14.69 1.65 -6.26
C ALA A 208 15.30 1.97 -4.89
N PHE A 209 15.14 3.22 -4.44
CA PHE A 209 15.56 3.62 -3.09
C PHE A 209 14.82 2.81 -2.01
N LEU A 210 13.49 2.71 -2.08
CA LEU A 210 12.71 1.90 -1.14
C LEU A 210 13.12 0.42 -1.16
N LEU A 211 13.44 -0.13 -2.33
CA LEU A 211 13.92 -1.52 -2.46
C LEU A 211 15.31 -1.71 -1.84
N GLY A 212 16.23 -0.76 -2.01
CA GLY A 212 17.51 -0.78 -1.28
C GLY A 212 17.33 -0.63 0.22
N PHE A 213 16.44 0.28 0.63
CA PHE A 213 16.11 0.51 2.04
C PHE A 213 15.42 -0.69 2.69
N GLN A 214 14.68 -1.51 1.93
CA GLN A 214 14.16 -2.80 2.39
C GLN A 214 15.27 -3.74 2.86
N GLY A 215 16.37 -3.83 2.10
CA GLY A 215 17.54 -4.63 2.51
C GLY A 215 18.16 -4.13 3.82
N PHE A 216 18.29 -2.80 3.96
CA PHE A 216 18.78 -2.18 5.20
C PHE A 216 17.86 -2.47 6.40
N ILE A 217 16.54 -2.28 6.25
CA ILE A 217 15.58 -2.60 7.31
C ILE A 217 15.61 -4.08 7.65
N GLY A 218 15.72 -4.96 6.64
CA GLY A 218 15.82 -6.42 6.86
C GLY A 218 17.03 -6.80 7.71
N TRP A 219 18.20 -6.23 7.42
CA TRP A 219 19.38 -6.39 8.26
C TRP A 219 19.16 -5.85 9.69
N TRP A 220 18.61 -4.63 9.83
CA TRP A 220 18.33 -4.02 11.13
C TRP A 220 17.34 -4.85 11.97
N MET A 221 16.37 -5.49 11.31
CA MET A 221 15.40 -6.41 11.91
C MET A 221 16.10 -7.68 12.42
N VAL A 222 16.92 -8.36 11.62
CA VAL A 222 17.65 -9.56 12.05
C VAL A 222 18.61 -9.23 13.20
N LYS A 223 19.31 -8.09 13.12
CA LYS A 223 20.20 -7.64 14.19
C LYS A 223 19.49 -7.60 15.55
N SER A 224 18.22 -7.15 15.61
CA SER A 224 17.49 -7.11 16.89
C SER A 224 17.29 -8.45 17.57
N GLY A 225 17.27 -9.54 16.81
CA GLY A 225 17.05 -10.87 17.36
C GLY A 225 18.34 -11.56 17.82
N LEU A 226 19.51 -11.04 17.43
CA LEU A 226 20.82 -11.63 17.71
C LEU A 226 21.66 -10.83 18.71
N ASP A 227 21.38 -9.53 18.85
CA ASP A 227 22.12 -8.61 19.72
C ASP A 227 21.59 -8.69 21.16
N GLN A 228 22.47 -9.02 22.11
CA GLN A 228 22.07 -9.29 23.50
C GLN A 228 21.56 -8.02 24.22
N ASP A 229 22.14 -6.85 23.93
CA ASP A 229 21.72 -5.58 24.52
C ASP A 229 20.28 -5.24 24.07
N ASP A 230 19.98 -5.45 22.77
CA ASP A 230 18.64 -5.30 22.20
C ASP A 230 17.61 -6.28 22.83
N LEU A 231 18.04 -7.48 23.25
CA LEU A 231 17.18 -8.48 23.89
C LEU A 231 16.93 -8.15 25.37
N ASP A 232 17.97 -7.73 26.08
CA ASP A 232 17.92 -7.39 27.50
C ASP A 232 17.08 -6.11 27.73
N GLU A 233 17.24 -5.09 26.88
CA GLU A 233 16.43 -3.86 26.93
C GLU A 233 14.93 -4.17 26.78
N ARG A 234 14.60 -5.16 25.93
CA ARG A 234 13.21 -5.54 25.63
C ARG A 234 12.67 -6.63 26.55
N LYS A 235 13.50 -7.22 27.42
CA LYS A 235 13.16 -8.38 28.25
C LYS A 235 12.49 -9.49 27.42
N SER A 236 12.98 -9.72 26.20
CA SER A 236 12.34 -10.62 25.23
C SER A 236 13.21 -11.84 24.93
N LYS A 237 12.56 -12.96 24.62
CA LYS A 237 13.22 -14.10 23.95
C LYS A 237 13.90 -13.66 22.64
N PRO A 238 14.86 -14.43 22.10
CA PRO A 238 15.55 -14.16 20.82
C PRO A 238 14.59 -14.08 19.64
N THR A 239 13.91 -12.95 19.48
CA THR A 239 12.98 -12.66 18.40
C THR A 239 13.16 -11.26 17.89
N VAL A 240 12.84 -11.09 16.61
CA VAL A 240 12.86 -9.79 15.96
C VAL A 240 11.91 -8.82 16.65
N SER A 241 12.35 -7.58 16.82
CA SER A 241 11.50 -6.55 17.40
C SER A 241 10.21 -6.35 16.59
N PRO A 242 9.02 -6.29 17.23
CA PRO A 242 7.75 -6.10 16.54
C PRO A 242 7.73 -4.77 15.77
N TYR A 243 8.44 -3.74 16.26
CA TYR A 243 8.60 -2.47 15.56
C TYR A 243 9.42 -2.61 14.27
N ARG A 244 10.53 -3.36 14.33
CA ARG A 244 11.41 -3.57 13.17
C ARG A 244 10.70 -4.43 12.13
N LEU A 245 9.97 -5.47 12.57
CA LEU A 245 9.11 -6.30 11.73
C LEU A 245 8.00 -5.48 11.04
N ALA A 246 7.24 -4.69 11.81
CA ALA A 246 6.18 -3.84 11.26
C ALA A 246 6.73 -2.78 10.30
N THR A 247 7.91 -2.22 10.58
CA THR A 247 8.60 -1.28 9.69
C THR A 247 9.03 -1.95 8.39
N HIS A 248 9.58 -3.16 8.46
CA HIS A 248 9.98 -3.95 7.29
C HIS A 248 8.76 -4.25 6.41
N LEU A 249 7.70 -4.79 6.99
CA LEU A 249 6.46 -5.10 6.28
C LEU A 249 5.79 -3.83 5.72
N GLY A 250 5.75 -2.74 6.49
CA GLY A 250 5.17 -1.47 6.05
C GLY A 250 5.90 -0.88 4.85
N CYS A 251 7.22 -0.90 4.86
CA CYS A 251 8.01 -0.44 3.72
C CYS A 251 7.84 -1.37 2.50
N ALA A 252 7.70 -2.69 2.68
CA ALA A 252 7.35 -3.63 1.60
C ALA A 252 5.96 -3.32 1.01
N PHE A 253 4.96 -3.01 1.85
CA PHE A 253 3.62 -2.60 1.41
C PHE A 253 3.62 -1.27 0.65
N LEU A 254 4.45 -0.31 1.06
CA LEU A 254 4.61 0.97 0.35
C LEU A 254 5.31 0.79 -1.00
N LEU A 255 6.32 -0.08 -1.07
CA LEU A 255 6.97 -0.47 -2.31
C LEU A 255 5.96 -1.15 -3.25
N TYR A 256 5.20 -2.13 -2.75
CA TYR A 256 4.14 -2.82 -3.47
C TYR A 256 3.07 -1.85 -4.01
N LEU A 257 2.56 -0.96 -3.14
CA LEU A 257 1.63 0.10 -3.50
C LEU A 257 2.18 0.96 -4.63
N GLY A 258 3.43 1.41 -4.50
CA GLY A 258 4.07 2.28 -5.48
C GLY A 258 4.28 1.60 -6.84
N MET A 259 4.64 0.31 -6.84
CA MET A 259 4.75 -0.50 -8.06
C MET A 259 3.39 -0.67 -8.75
N ILE A 260 2.38 -1.17 -8.03
CA ILE A 260 1.02 -1.37 -8.57
C ILE A 260 0.45 -0.04 -9.08
N TRP A 261 0.51 1.01 -8.27
CA TRP A 261 -0.04 2.32 -8.62
C TRP A 261 0.61 2.91 -9.88
N THR A 262 1.93 2.78 -9.99
CA THR A 262 2.68 3.27 -11.16
C THR A 262 2.40 2.42 -12.38
N GLY A 263 2.37 1.09 -12.24
CA GLY A 263 2.06 0.15 -13.32
C GLY A 263 0.67 0.39 -13.90
N LEU A 264 -0.36 0.47 -13.04
CA LEU A 264 -1.74 0.77 -13.42
C LEU A 264 -1.87 2.12 -14.10
N GLU A 265 -1.18 3.16 -13.60
CA GLU A 265 -1.18 4.48 -14.23
C GLU A 265 -0.64 4.42 -15.66
N VAL A 266 0.51 3.76 -15.87
CA VAL A 266 1.16 3.63 -17.18
C VAL A 266 0.26 2.88 -18.16
N LEU A 267 -0.30 1.74 -17.76
CA LEU A 267 -1.19 0.94 -18.60
C LEU A 267 -2.46 1.72 -18.96
N ARG A 268 -3.05 2.42 -17.99
CA ARG A 268 -4.26 3.21 -18.19
C ARG A 268 -4.02 4.36 -19.16
N GLU A 269 -2.91 5.07 -19.03
CA GLU A 269 -2.54 6.16 -19.94
C GLU A 269 -2.23 5.69 -21.35
N LYS A 270 -1.64 4.50 -21.50
CA LYS A 270 -1.47 3.90 -22.82
C LYS A 270 -2.80 3.53 -23.47
N ASN A 271 -3.77 3.03 -22.70
CA ASN A 271 -5.11 2.79 -23.21
C ASN A 271 -5.81 4.08 -23.64
N PHE A 272 -5.62 5.19 -22.91
CA PHE A 272 -6.18 6.47 -23.31
C PHE A 272 -5.63 6.99 -24.64
N VAL A 273 -4.33 6.77 -24.90
CA VAL A 273 -3.70 7.18 -26.17
C VAL A 273 -4.12 6.28 -27.33
N LYS A 274 -4.42 5.00 -27.07
CA LYS A 274 -4.88 4.04 -28.09
C LYS A 274 -6.25 4.42 -28.66
N ASP A 275 -7.14 4.95 -27.83
CA ASP A 275 -8.50 5.33 -28.20
C ASP A 275 -8.88 6.66 -27.51
N PRO A 276 -8.55 7.81 -28.14
CA PRO A 276 -8.79 9.12 -27.57
C PRO A 276 -10.28 9.43 -27.35
N ALA A 277 -11.17 8.98 -28.25
CA ALA A 277 -12.60 9.22 -28.14
C ALA A 277 -13.18 8.58 -26.87
N LYS A 278 -12.90 7.29 -26.66
CA LYS A 278 -13.32 6.56 -25.45
C LYS A 278 -12.67 7.09 -24.17
N ALA A 279 -11.44 7.60 -24.28
CA ALA A 279 -10.77 8.23 -23.16
C ALA A 279 -11.52 9.48 -22.69
N LEU A 280 -12.03 10.32 -23.62
CA LEU A 280 -12.79 11.52 -23.27
C LEU A 280 -14.11 11.20 -22.56
N GLU A 281 -14.82 10.15 -22.98
CA GLU A 281 -16.01 9.67 -22.25
C GLU A 281 -15.69 9.21 -20.82
N THR A 282 -14.57 8.50 -20.68
CA THR A 282 -14.06 8.09 -19.37
C THR A 282 -13.72 9.31 -18.52
N PHE A 283 -13.12 10.34 -19.11
CA PHE A 283 -12.77 11.58 -18.40
C PHE A 283 -14.01 12.31 -17.91
N LYS A 284 -15.05 12.44 -18.74
CA LYS A 284 -16.35 13.01 -18.35
C LYS A 284 -16.94 12.29 -17.14
N THR A 285 -16.97 10.96 -17.19
CA THR A 285 -17.45 10.13 -16.07
C THR A 285 -16.63 10.38 -14.79
N LEU A 286 -15.29 10.34 -14.88
CA LEU A 286 -14.40 10.52 -13.72
C LEU A 286 -14.38 11.95 -13.17
N ASP A 287 -14.70 12.94 -14.00
CA ASP A 287 -14.75 14.34 -13.59
C ASP A 287 -16.01 14.70 -12.80
N ASN A 288 -17.05 13.87 -12.88
CA ASN A 288 -18.31 14.05 -12.17
C ASN A 288 -18.07 14.33 -10.66
N PRO A 289 -18.56 15.47 -10.13
CA PRO A 289 -18.35 15.84 -8.73
C PRO A 289 -19.00 14.87 -7.74
N LEU A 290 -20.04 14.13 -8.16
CA LEU A 290 -20.72 13.13 -7.32
C LEU A 290 -19.82 11.91 -6.98
N LEU A 291 -18.72 11.71 -7.70
CA LEU A 291 -17.71 10.68 -7.37
C LEU A 291 -16.71 11.13 -6.31
N ARG A 292 -16.72 12.40 -5.87
CA ARG A 292 -15.78 12.91 -4.86
C ARG A 292 -15.85 12.14 -3.53
N PRO A 293 -17.03 11.84 -2.95
CA PRO A 293 -17.12 11.06 -1.71
C PRO A 293 -16.54 9.66 -1.89
N LEU A 294 -16.92 8.95 -2.96
CA LEU A 294 -16.42 7.61 -3.25
C LEU A 294 -14.90 7.57 -3.39
N ARG A 295 -14.31 8.58 -4.04
CA ARG A 295 -12.85 8.71 -4.15
C ARG A 295 -12.18 8.91 -2.80
N ARG A 296 -12.72 9.78 -1.95
CA ARG A 296 -12.19 10.01 -0.59
C ARG A 296 -12.31 8.75 0.26
N MET A 297 -13.46 8.09 0.24
CA MET A 297 -13.68 6.83 0.93
C MET A 297 -12.73 5.74 0.44
N SER A 298 -12.49 5.62 -0.88
CA SER A 298 -11.54 4.63 -1.42
C SER A 298 -10.11 4.83 -0.93
N LEU A 299 -9.67 6.09 -0.78
CA LEU A 299 -8.36 6.40 -0.19
C LEU A 299 -8.35 6.17 1.33
N GLY A 300 -9.46 6.45 2.01
CA GLY A 300 -9.64 6.14 3.42
C GLY A 300 -9.58 4.64 3.70
N ILE A 301 -10.23 3.81 2.87
CA ILE A 301 -10.13 2.35 2.94
C ILE A 301 -8.71 1.89 2.66
N LEU A 302 -8.04 2.45 1.64
CA LEU A 302 -6.64 2.10 1.37
C LEU A 302 -5.75 2.35 2.59
N ALA A 303 -5.89 3.50 3.25
CA ALA A 303 -5.15 3.84 4.46
C ALA A 303 -5.55 2.95 5.65
N LEU A 304 -6.85 2.70 5.85
CA LEU A 304 -7.34 1.86 6.92
C LEU A 304 -6.86 0.41 6.77
N THR A 305 -6.93 -0.17 5.57
CA THR A 305 -6.40 -1.51 5.31
C THR A 305 -4.90 -1.58 5.56
N PHE A 306 -4.13 -0.56 5.17
CA PHE A 306 -2.71 -0.48 5.53
C PHE A 306 -2.51 -0.52 7.05
N CYS A 307 -3.22 0.33 7.81
CA CYS A 307 -3.13 0.35 9.28
C CYS A 307 -3.52 -1.00 9.90
N THR A 308 -4.58 -1.65 9.42
CA THR A 308 -5.02 -2.97 9.89
C THR A 308 -3.97 -4.04 9.63
N THR A 309 -3.30 -4.01 8.48
CA THR A 309 -2.16 -4.91 8.22
C THR A 309 -0.99 -4.61 9.16
N MET A 310 -0.67 -3.34 9.41
CA MET A 310 0.42 -2.99 10.34
C MET A 310 0.11 -3.44 11.78
N SER A 311 -1.14 -3.32 12.22
CA SER A 311 -1.53 -3.85 13.54
C SER A 311 -1.46 -5.38 13.58
N GLY A 312 -1.70 -6.06 12.46
CA GLY A 312 -1.49 -7.51 12.33
C GLY A 312 -0.01 -7.91 12.37
N ALA A 313 0.87 -7.07 11.84
CA ALA A 313 2.32 -7.28 11.94
C ALA A 313 2.80 -7.24 13.41
N LEU A 314 2.22 -6.36 14.23
CA LEU A 314 2.50 -6.31 15.66
C LEU A 314 1.97 -7.57 16.37
N VAL A 315 0.78 -8.06 16.01
CA VAL A 315 0.24 -9.34 16.54
C VAL A 315 1.19 -10.49 16.24
N ALA A 316 1.68 -10.58 14.99
CA ALA A 316 2.62 -11.62 14.59
C ALA A 316 4.01 -11.45 15.27
N GLY A 317 4.48 -10.22 15.43
CA GLY A 317 5.77 -9.94 16.08
C GLY A 317 5.80 -10.33 17.55
N LEU A 318 4.68 -10.12 18.25
CA LEU A 318 4.53 -10.40 19.69
C LEU A 318 4.02 -11.82 20.00
N ASP A 319 3.83 -12.67 18.99
CA ASP A 319 3.15 -13.96 19.14
C ASP A 319 1.75 -13.83 19.81
N ALA A 320 1.10 -12.68 19.65
CA ALA A 320 -0.16 -12.35 20.33
C ALA A 320 -1.36 -13.15 19.82
N GLY A 321 -1.17 -13.94 18.75
CA GLY A 321 -2.19 -14.86 18.23
C GLY A 321 -2.54 -16.00 19.20
N TRP A 322 -1.67 -16.31 20.16
CA TRP A 322 -1.81 -17.40 21.12
C TRP A 322 -2.44 -17.00 22.46
N ILE A 323 -2.80 -15.71 22.65
CA ILE A 323 -3.27 -15.19 23.94
C ILE A 323 -4.75 -15.48 24.14
N TYR A 324 -5.62 -14.86 23.33
CA TYR A 324 -7.05 -15.12 23.34
C TYR A 324 -7.48 -15.83 22.06
N ASN A 325 -7.95 -17.07 22.18
CA ASN A 325 -8.35 -17.93 21.05
C ASN A 325 -9.86 -18.16 20.96
N THR A 326 -10.66 -17.28 21.56
CA THR A 326 -12.13 -17.23 21.37
C THR A 326 -12.54 -16.02 20.53
N PHE A 327 -13.72 -16.10 19.89
CA PHE A 327 -14.35 -15.02 19.14
C PHE A 327 -15.89 -15.15 19.23
N PRO A 328 -16.67 -14.05 19.36
CA PRO A 328 -16.26 -12.65 19.32
C PRO A 328 -15.70 -12.10 20.64
N LYS A 329 -15.91 -12.83 21.74
CA LYS A 329 -15.32 -12.52 23.05
C LYS A 329 -13.81 -12.77 23.07
N MET A 330 -13.12 -12.19 24.03
CA MET A 330 -11.73 -12.50 24.40
C MET A 330 -11.74 -13.16 25.77
N GLY A 331 -11.73 -14.50 25.76
CA GLY A 331 -12.00 -15.33 26.94
C GLY A 331 -13.49 -15.24 27.31
N GLU A 332 -13.77 -15.04 28.59
CA GLU A 332 -15.14 -14.91 29.12
C GLU A 332 -15.80 -13.55 28.81
N ASN A 333 -14.98 -12.53 28.55
CA ASN A 333 -15.39 -11.13 28.43
C ASN A 333 -15.33 -10.63 26.97
N TRP A 334 -16.12 -9.62 26.63
CA TRP A 334 -16.03 -8.96 25.31
C TRP A 334 -14.73 -8.17 25.13
N ILE A 335 -14.26 -7.59 26.22
CA ILE A 335 -13.01 -6.83 26.31
C ILE A 335 -12.25 -7.40 27.51
N PRO A 336 -10.95 -7.70 27.39
CA PRO A 336 -10.14 -8.16 28.51
C PRO A 336 -10.17 -7.18 29.70
N PRO A 337 -9.92 -7.66 30.93
CA PRO A 337 -9.84 -6.80 32.11
C PRO A 337 -8.83 -5.65 31.93
N LYS A 338 -9.13 -4.47 32.48
CA LYS A 338 -8.26 -3.28 32.38
C LYS A 338 -6.82 -3.56 32.86
N ARG A 339 -6.68 -4.42 33.89
CA ARG A 339 -5.40 -4.92 34.40
C ARG A 339 -4.51 -5.49 33.29
N GLU A 340 -5.10 -6.24 32.37
CA GLU A 340 -4.36 -6.90 31.29
C GLU A 340 -4.17 -5.99 30.08
N LEU A 341 -5.02 -4.98 29.90
CA LEU A 341 -4.89 -4.02 28.82
C LEU A 341 -3.87 -2.91 29.10
N MET A 342 -3.69 -2.56 30.37
CA MET A 342 -2.82 -1.48 30.85
C MET A 342 -1.96 -2.01 31.99
N ASP A 343 -1.09 -2.96 31.66
CA ASP A 343 -0.16 -3.57 32.62
C ASP A 343 1.08 -2.67 32.78
N ALA A 344 1.42 -2.40 34.04
CA ALA A 344 2.58 -1.60 34.43
C ALA A 344 3.92 -2.25 34.06
N ASN A 345 3.94 -3.58 33.85
CA ASN A 345 5.14 -4.31 33.44
C ASN A 345 5.69 -3.88 32.08
N PHE A 346 4.83 -3.30 31.22
CA PHE A 346 5.24 -2.77 29.91
C PHE A 346 5.74 -1.32 29.99
N ALA A 347 5.70 -0.64 31.13
CA ALA A 347 6.33 0.68 31.25
C ALA A 347 7.84 0.50 31.46
N HIS A 348 8.67 1.19 30.66
CA HIS A 348 10.12 1.13 30.83
C HIS A 348 10.63 2.31 31.67
N LYS A 349 9.90 3.42 31.70
CA LYS A 349 10.25 4.57 32.53
C LYS A 349 9.71 4.42 33.94
N GLU A 350 10.51 4.85 34.92
CA GLU A 350 10.11 4.86 36.34
C GLU A 350 8.85 5.72 36.58
N ASP A 351 8.70 6.82 35.83
CA ASP A 351 7.55 7.72 35.91
C ASP A 351 6.27 7.17 35.24
N LYS A 352 6.35 6.02 34.58
CA LYS A 352 5.26 5.37 33.82
C LYS A 352 4.63 6.26 32.74
N SER A 353 5.33 7.30 32.29
CA SER A 353 4.84 8.20 31.24
C SER A 353 4.67 7.51 29.88
N ASP A 354 5.35 6.37 29.69
CA ASP A 354 5.29 5.54 28.48
C ASP A 354 4.27 4.40 28.53
N LEU A 355 3.59 4.21 29.67
CA LEU A 355 2.66 3.11 29.93
C LEU A 355 1.62 2.94 28.81
N TRP A 356 0.99 4.04 28.39
CA TRP A 356 -0.14 4.00 27.47
C TRP A 356 0.25 3.52 26.07
N TRP A 357 1.31 4.09 25.47
CA TRP A 357 1.69 3.74 24.11
C TRP A 357 2.41 2.40 24.04
N ARG A 358 3.18 2.02 25.08
CA ARG A 358 3.79 0.70 25.17
C ARG A 358 2.76 -0.39 25.29
N ASN A 359 1.74 -0.22 26.13
CA ASN A 359 0.64 -1.19 26.16
C ASN A 359 -0.08 -1.26 24.79
N LEU A 360 -0.23 -0.14 24.08
CA LEU A 360 -0.88 -0.17 22.76
C LEU A 360 -0.10 -0.98 21.70
N LEU A 361 1.23 -1.07 21.82
CA LEU A 361 2.14 -1.57 20.78
C LEU A 361 2.95 -2.81 21.16
N GLU A 362 3.13 -3.08 22.46
CA GLU A 362 4.00 -4.13 23.02
C GLU A 362 3.24 -5.11 23.90
N ASN A 363 2.10 -4.73 24.49
CA ASN A 363 1.28 -5.66 25.27
C ASN A 363 0.50 -6.58 24.32
N PRO A 364 0.76 -7.90 24.33
CA PRO A 364 0.13 -8.85 23.42
C PRO A 364 -1.40 -8.82 23.48
N THR A 365 -1.99 -8.72 24.68
CA THR A 365 -3.45 -8.67 24.86
C THR A 365 -4.07 -7.44 24.19
N THR A 366 -3.46 -6.28 24.43
CA THR A 366 -3.95 -5.00 23.88
C THR A 366 -3.75 -4.93 22.37
N VAL A 367 -2.61 -5.39 21.87
CA VAL A 367 -2.31 -5.44 20.43
C VAL A 367 -3.28 -6.38 19.71
N GLN A 368 -3.58 -7.54 20.30
CA GLN A 368 -4.56 -8.47 19.76
C GLN A 368 -5.97 -7.86 19.71
N LEU A 369 -6.41 -7.19 20.79
CA LEU A 369 -7.69 -6.45 20.81
C LEU A 369 -7.72 -5.36 19.74
N ASN A 370 -6.67 -4.55 19.64
CA ASN A 370 -6.56 -3.48 18.64
C ASN A 370 -6.70 -4.02 17.22
N HIS A 371 -5.99 -5.12 16.89
CA HIS A 371 -6.09 -5.72 15.58
C HIS A 371 -7.49 -6.28 15.28
N ARG A 372 -8.16 -6.91 16.26
CA ARG A 372 -9.57 -7.34 16.13
C ARG A 372 -10.49 -6.14 15.82
N LEU A 373 -10.32 -5.02 16.54
CA LEU A 373 -11.09 -3.80 16.31
C LEU A 373 -10.81 -3.19 14.93
N PHE A 374 -9.55 -3.13 14.51
CA PHE A 374 -9.18 -2.69 13.16
C PHE A 374 -9.77 -3.59 12.06
N GLY A 375 -9.79 -4.91 12.28
CA GLY A 375 -10.44 -5.88 11.39
C GLY A 375 -11.94 -5.61 11.23
N ILE A 376 -12.65 -5.45 12.36
CA ILE A 376 -14.08 -5.12 12.38
C ILE A 376 -14.34 -3.76 11.72
N ALA A 377 -13.55 -2.74 12.04
CA ALA A 377 -13.66 -1.41 11.45
C ALA A 377 -13.42 -1.43 9.94
N THR A 378 -12.42 -2.19 9.48
CA THR A 378 -12.11 -2.36 8.05
C THR A 378 -13.26 -3.04 7.33
N PHE A 379 -13.78 -4.15 7.88
CA PHE A 379 -14.93 -4.85 7.31
C PHE A 379 -16.15 -3.92 7.22
N GLY A 380 -16.50 -3.24 8.31
CA GLY A 380 -17.62 -2.31 8.37
C GLY A 380 -17.47 -1.15 7.39
N ALA A 381 -16.26 -0.60 7.26
CA ALA A 381 -15.98 0.48 6.33
C ALA A 381 -16.04 0.03 4.86
N VAL A 382 -15.51 -1.16 4.53
CA VAL A 382 -15.63 -1.77 3.20
C VAL A 382 -17.09 -2.07 2.87
N PHE A 383 -17.86 -2.61 3.83
CA PHE A 383 -19.28 -2.88 3.67
C PHE A 383 -20.07 -1.58 3.41
N ALA A 384 -19.83 -0.53 4.21
CA ALA A 384 -20.47 0.77 4.00
C ALA A 384 -20.11 1.37 2.64
N LEU A 385 -18.85 1.27 2.22
CA LEU A 385 -18.40 1.71 0.89
C LEU A 385 -19.07 0.88 -0.23
N HIS A 386 -19.20 -0.43 -0.06
CA HIS A 386 -19.88 -1.31 -1.00
C HIS A 386 -21.36 -0.93 -1.15
N MET A 387 -22.08 -0.75 -0.04
CA MET A 387 -23.48 -0.29 -0.03
C MET A 387 -23.64 1.09 -0.68
N TYR A 388 -22.71 2.02 -0.39
CA TYR A 388 -22.70 3.33 -1.04
C TYR A 388 -22.48 3.23 -2.55
N GLY A 389 -21.57 2.34 -2.98
CA GLY A 389 -21.32 2.02 -4.38
C GLY A 389 -22.56 1.47 -5.09
N VAL A 390 -23.27 0.52 -4.46
CA VAL A 390 -24.54 -0.04 -4.97
C VAL A 390 -25.58 1.06 -5.14
N LYS A 391 -25.77 1.93 -4.14
CA LYS A 391 -26.71 3.07 -4.22
C LYS A 391 -26.35 4.06 -5.34
N LYS A 392 -25.06 4.18 -5.68
CA LYS A 392 -24.54 5.08 -6.71
C LYS A 392 -24.14 4.38 -8.01
N LYS A 393 -24.62 3.15 -8.26
CA LYS A 393 -24.23 2.32 -9.41
C LYS A 393 -24.31 3.02 -10.78
N HIS A 394 -25.26 3.93 -10.97
CA HIS A 394 -25.44 4.68 -12.22
C HIS A 394 -24.30 5.66 -12.54
N ILE A 395 -23.54 6.14 -11.53
CA ILE A 395 -22.38 7.04 -11.74
C ILE A 395 -21.03 6.32 -11.60
N VAL A 396 -21.00 5.12 -11.02
CA VAL A 396 -19.76 4.39 -10.76
C VAL A 396 -19.28 3.69 -12.04
N PRO A 397 -18.02 3.88 -12.47
CA PRO A 397 -17.49 3.16 -13.62
C PRO A 397 -17.58 1.64 -13.42
N LYS A 398 -17.95 0.88 -14.46
CA LYS A 398 -18.13 -0.58 -14.39
C LYS A 398 -16.92 -1.34 -13.81
N ALA A 399 -15.69 -0.87 -14.08
CA ALA A 399 -14.48 -1.45 -13.51
C ALA A 399 -14.42 -1.28 -11.98
N ALA A 400 -14.75 -0.09 -11.48
CA ALA A 400 -14.78 0.22 -10.05
C ALA A 400 -15.90 -0.53 -9.32
N ASP A 401 -17.07 -0.70 -9.95
CA ASP A 401 -18.15 -1.51 -9.41
C ASP A 401 -17.75 -2.99 -9.25
N ARG A 402 -17.05 -3.57 -10.24
CA ARG A 402 -16.50 -4.93 -10.14
C ARG A 402 -15.46 -5.04 -9.02
N THR A 403 -14.54 -4.08 -8.92
CA THR A 403 -13.53 -4.08 -7.85
C THR A 403 -14.16 -3.91 -6.47
N LEU A 404 -15.22 -3.09 -6.32
CA LEU A 404 -15.96 -2.97 -5.06
C LEU A 404 -16.58 -4.30 -4.61
N LYS A 405 -17.21 -5.04 -5.53
CA LYS A 405 -17.77 -6.37 -5.25
C LYS A 405 -16.70 -7.38 -4.88
N ALA A 406 -15.60 -7.41 -5.64
CA ALA A 406 -14.47 -8.27 -5.35
C ALA A 406 -13.84 -7.96 -3.98
N MET A 407 -13.65 -6.68 -3.65
CA MET A 407 -13.13 -6.24 -2.35
C MET A 407 -14.05 -6.65 -1.20
N MET A 408 -15.37 -6.59 -1.38
CA MET A 408 -16.33 -7.10 -0.39
C MET A 408 -16.16 -8.61 -0.18
N GLY A 409 -16.02 -9.41 -1.25
CA GLY A 409 -15.75 -10.84 -1.14
C GLY A 409 -14.42 -11.13 -0.43
N LEU A 410 -13.35 -10.42 -0.80
CA LEU A 410 -12.02 -10.57 -0.22
C LEU A 410 -11.98 -10.21 1.27
N VAL A 411 -12.63 -9.11 1.69
CA VAL A 411 -12.64 -8.74 3.12
C VAL A 411 -13.48 -9.72 3.96
N THR A 412 -14.55 -10.28 3.41
CA THR A 412 -15.32 -11.34 4.08
C THR A 412 -14.48 -12.59 4.27
N LEU A 413 -13.76 -13.03 3.23
CA LEU A 413 -12.83 -14.15 3.33
C LEU A 413 -11.72 -13.84 4.35
N GLN A 414 -11.19 -12.60 4.34
CA GLN A 414 -10.13 -12.18 5.25
C GLN A 414 -10.54 -12.24 6.72
N VAL A 415 -11.76 -11.78 7.04
CA VAL A 415 -12.32 -11.90 8.40
C VAL A 415 -12.49 -13.37 8.77
N GLY A 416 -13.01 -14.20 7.85
CA GLY A 416 -13.11 -15.64 8.04
C GLY A 416 -11.76 -16.29 8.36
N LEU A 417 -10.74 -16.02 7.56
CA LEU A 417 -9.36 -16.49 7.78
C LEU A 417 -8.79 -16.02 9.12
N GLY A 418 -9.06 -14.77 9.53
CA GLY A 418 -8.57 -14.24 10.80
C GLY A 418 -9.22 -14.94 11.99
N ILE A 419 -10.53 -15.16 11.93
CA ILE A 419 -11.27 -15.90 12.96
C ILE A 419 -10.80 -17.36 13.02
N THR A 420 -10.67 -18.06 11.89
CA THR A 420 -10.23 -19.46 11.90
C THR A 420 -8.79 -19.62 12.35
N THR A 421 -7.88 -18.73 11.92
CA THR A 421 -6.49 -18.70 12.43
C THR A 421 -6.48 -18.59 13.95
N LEU A 422 -7.37 -17.75 14.51
CA LEU A 422 -7.46 -17.55 15.94
C LEU A 422 -8.06 -18.75 16.68
N LEU A 423 -9.17 -19.30 16.19
CA LEU A 423 -9.88 -20.43 16.83
C LEU A 423 -9.05 -21.72 16.81
N TRP A 424 -8.19 -21.91 15.81
CA TRP A 424 -7.40 -23.12 15.63
C TRP A 424 -5.95 -22.98 16.12
N LEU A 425 -5.67 -21.98 16.96
CA LEU A 425 -4.34 -21.78 17.55
C LEU A 425 -3.24 -21.56 16.50
N VAL A 426 -3.45 -20.57 15.64
CA VAL A 426 -2.49 -20.06 14.65
C VAL A 426 -1.84 -21.15 13.77
N PRO A 427 -2.59 -22.03 13.08
CA PRO A 427 -1.98 -22.98 12.16
C PRO A 427 -1.25 -22.24 11.05
N ILE A 428 0.00 -22.62 10.77
CA ILE A 428 0.87 -21.93 9.78
C ILE A 428 0.17 -21.72 8.42
N PRO A 429 -0.56 -22.71 7.84
CA PRO A 429 -1.27 -22.49 6.58
C PRO A 429 -2.36 -21.41 6.67
N LEU A 430 -3.13 -21.37 7.77
CA LEU A 430 -4.19 -20.38 7.97
C LEU A 430 -3.62 -18.99 8.23
N ALA A 431 -2.58 -18.90 9.06
CA ALA A 431 -1.90 -17.64 9.36
C ALA A 431 -1.25 -17.04 8.09
N SER A 432 -0.59 -17.88 7.29
CA SER A 432 -0.01 -17.47 6.01
C SER A 432 -1.08 -17.08 4.98
N ALA A 433 -2.17 -17.84 4.89
CA ALA A 433 -3.32 -17.48 4.05
C ALA A 433 -3.97 -16.16 4.48
N HIS A 434 -4.09 -15.91 5.78
CA HIS A 434 -4.59 -14.64 6.32
C HIS A 434 -3.66 -13.48 5.94
N GLN A 435 -2.34 -13.66 6.00
CA GLN A 435 -1.38 -12.64 5.56
C GLN A 435 -1.48 -12.37 4.04
N ALA A 436 -1.55 -13.42 3.22
CA ALA A 436 -1.75 -13.30 1.77
C ALA A 436 -3.07 -12.60 1.44
N GLY A 437 -4.14 -12.94 2.15
CA GLY A 437 -5.45 -12.33 2.03
C GLY A 437 -5.46 -10.85 2.40
N ALA A 438 -4.70 -10.43 3.41
CA ALA A 438 -4.56 -9.02 3.78
C ALA A 438 -3.97 -8.20 2.61
N LEU A 439 -2.94 -8.72 1.95
CA LEU A 439 -2.33 -8.09 0.79
C LEU A 439 -3.27 -8.10 -0.43
N ALA A 440 -4.12 -9.12 -0.59
CA ALA A 440 -5.16 -9.15 -1.61
C ALA A 440 -6.25 -8.08 -1.38
N VAL A 441 -6.72 -7.90 -0.14
CA VAL A 441 -7.64 -6.79 0.21
C VAL A 441 -6.97 -5.45 -0.07
N PHE A 442 -5.71 -5.26 0.35
CA PHE A 442 -4.95 -4.05 0.07
C PHE A 442 -4.83 -3.77 -1.43
N THR A 443 -4.53 -4.80 -2.24
CA THR A 443 -4.49 -4.71 -3.71
C THR A 443 -5.82 -4.24 -4.31
N SER A 444 -6.93 -4.79 -3.82
CA SER A 444 -8.27 -4.37 -4.27
C SER A 444 -8.59 -2.90 -3.91
N ALA A 445 -8.13 -2.44 -2.74
CA ALA A 445 -8.24 -1.03 -2.34
C ALA A 445 -7.40 -0.11 -3.23
N ILE A 446 -6.17 -0.53 -3.59
CA ILE A 446 -5.30 0.18 -4.54
C ILE A 446 -5.99 0.30 -5.90
N LEU A 447 -6.51 -0.81 -6.42
CA LEU A 447 -7.20 -0.86 -7.72
C LEU A 447 -8.40 0.09 -7.73
N LEU A 448 -9.24 0.05 -6.69
CA LEU A 448 -10.40 0.91 -6.59
C LEU A 448 -10.00 2.39 -6.58
N ALA A 449 -9.04 2.76 -5.74
CA ALA A 449 -8.54 4.13 -5.63
C ALA A 449 -7.92 4.61 -6.97
N ALA A 450 -7.16 3.75 -7.65
CA ALA A 450 -6.56 4.05 -8.94
C ALA A 450 -7.63 4.24 -10.03
N GLN A 451 -8.66 3.40 -10.07
CA GLN A 451 -9.75 3.48 -11.06
C GLN A 451 -10.61 4.74 -10.89
N LEU A 452 -10.86 5.18 -9.65
CA LEU A 452 -11.63 6.40 -9.36
C LEU A 452 -10.81 7.69 -9.51
N ARG A 453 -9.49 7.58 -9.73
CA ARG A 453 -8.60 8.73 -9.84
C ARG A 453 -8.83 9.49 -11.15
N LYS A 454 -8.99 10.81 -11.02
CA LYS A 454 -9.06 11.72 -12.16
C LYS A 454 -7.83 11.59 -13.07
N PRO A 455 -8.02 11.76 -14.39
CA PRO A 455 -6.90 11.83 -15.32
C PRO A 455 -6.11 13.13 -15.10
N ARG A 456 -4.82 13.08 -15.39
CA ARG A 456 -3.90 14.20 -15.16
C ARG A 456 -4.10 15.29 -16.20
N ILE A 457 -3.84 16.54 -15.84
CA ILE A 457 -3.96 17.69 -16.76
C ILE A 457 -3.13 17.48 -18.03
N PRO A 458 -1.82 17.11 -17.98
CA PRO A 458 -1.05 16.85 -19.20
C PRO A 458 -1.66 15.74 -20.07
N MET A 459 -2.32 14.77 -19.44
CA MET A 459 -2.98 13.69 -20.17
C MET A 459 -4.27 14.17 -20.84
N LYS A 460 -5.08 14.98 -20.16
CA LYS A 460 -6.27 15.61 -20.75
C LYS A 460 -5.90 16.42 -22.00
N LEU A 461 -4.86 17.24 -21.90
CA LEU A 461 -4.37 18.07 -23.02
C LEU A 461 -3.92 17.21 -24.21
N LEU A 462 -3.12 16.16 -23.96
CA LEU A 462 -2.66 15.26 -25.02
C LEU A 462 -3.82 14.52 -25.70
N ILE A 463 -4.76 13.97 -24.93
CA ILE A 463 -5.90 13.24 -25.50
C ILE A 463 -6.81 14.17 -26.31
N ASN A 464 -7.09 15.38 -25.82
CA ASN A 464 -7.85 16.37 -26.60
C ASN A 464 -7.16 16.69 -27.93
N GLY A 465 -5.84 16.89 -27.92
CA GLY A 465 -5.06 17.15 -29.14
C GLY A 465 -5.11 15.98 -30.13
N LEU A 466 -4.93 14.74 -29.63
CA LEU A 466 -5.01 13.53 -30.47
C LEU A 466 -6.40 13.34 -31.06
N HIS A 467 -7.45 13.54 -30.28
CA HIS A 467 -8.83 13.43 -30.75
C HIS A 467 -9.15 14.48 -31.83
N MET A 468 -8.73 15.73 -31.64
CA MET A 468 -8.88 16.77 -32.66
C MET A 468 -8.12 16.44 -33.95
N GLN A 469 -6.95 15.81 -33.84
CA GLN A 469 -6.19 15.35 -35.00
C GLN A 469 -6.89 14.21 -35.74
N GLU A 470 -7.51 13.27 -35.02
CA GLU A 470 -8.32 12.19 -35.59
C GLU A 470 -9.53 12.75 -36.34
N LEU A 471 -10.26 13.70 -35.75
CA LEU A 471 -11.40 14.37 -36.40
C LEU A 471 -10.99 15.11 -37.67
N ARG A 472 -9.86 15.83 -37.64
CA ARG A 472 -9.32 16.52 -38.83
C ARG A 472 -8.96 15.54 -39.95
N LYS A 473 -8.34 14.41 -39.62
CA LYS A 473 -8.02 13.35 -40.60
C LYS A 473 -9.28 12.71 -41.17
N GLY A 474 -10.29 12.45 -40.32
CA GLY A 474 -11.59 11.92 -40.75
C GLY A 474 -12.32 12.88 -41.69
N GLY A 475 -12.41 14.16 -41.33
CA GLY A 475 -13.03 15.19 -42.17
C GLY A 475 -12.30 15.39 -43.51
N SER A 476 -10.97 15.34 -43.51
CA SER A 476 -10.18 15.42 -44.75
C SER A 476 -10.44 14.24 -45.68
N LYS A 477 -10.65 13.03 -45.13
CA LYS A 477 -11.02 11.84 -45.93
C LYS A 477 -12.42 11.98 -46.53
N ILE A 478 -13.40 12.44 -45.74
CA ILE A 478 -14.78 12.65 -46.21
C ILE A 478 -14.80 13.69 -47.34
N LEU A 479 -14.07 14.80 -47.19
CA LEU A 479 -13.97 15.82 -48.24
C LEU A 479 -13.28 15.29 -49.50
N ALA A 480 -12.23 14.48 -49.35
CA ALA A 480 -11.54 13.86 -50.48
C ALA A 480 -12.40 12.80 -51.21
N GLU A 481 -13.29 12.11 -50.49
CA GLU A 481 -14.20 11.11 -51.04
C GLU A 481 -15.44 11.76 -51.68
N ALA A 482 -15.97 12.83 -51.09
CA ALA A 482 -17.00 13.67 -51.69
C ALA A 482 -16.52 14.35 -52.99
N ALA A 483 -15.26 14.78 -53.05
CA ALA A 483 -14.67 15.35 -54.27
C ALA A 483 -14.46 14.34 -55.41
N LYS A 484 -14.54 13.02 -55.12
CA LYS A 484 -14.45 11.94 -56.12
C LYS A 484 -15.80 11.50 -56.66
N GLN A 485 -16.92 11.99 -56.11
CA GLN A 485 -18.22 11.70 -56.67
C GLN A 485 -18.38 12.42 -58.03
N PRO A 486 -18.74 11.73 -59.11
CA PRO A 486 -18.93 12.36 -60.41
C PRO A 486 -20.06 13.39 -60.29
N LYS A 487 -19.81 14.61 -60.76
CA LYS A 487 -20.86 15.63 -60.92
C LYS A 487 -21.93 15.03 -61.83
N LEU A 488 -23.08 14.68 -61.26
CA LEU A 488 -24.27 14.34 -62.03
C LEU A 488 -24.59 15.55 -62.91
N LYS A 489 -24.49 15.36 -64.22
CA LYS A 489 -24.85 16.32 -65.26
C LYS A 489 -26.35 16.40 -65.42
#